data_AF-A0A2W7QA37-F1
#
_entry.id   AF-A0A2W7QA37-F1
#
_cell.length_a   1.000
_cell.length_b   1.000
_cell.length_c   1.000
_cell.angle_alpha   90.00
_cell.angle_beta   90.00
_cell.angle_gamma   90.00
#
_symmetry.space_group_name_H-M   'P 1'
#
loop_
_entity.id
_entity.type
_entity.pdbx_description
1 polymer ?
#
loop_
_entity_poly.entity_id
_entity_poly.type
_entity_poly.pdbx_seq_one_letter_code
_entity_poly.pdbx_strand_id
1 'polypeptide(L)'
;MTFVSDLESVNFRTEFLYLHMRNMFWRDLILLRSPLDVSQAATPKMSGSILRPEELPEIRHLHLFRDMTQASFETLMASSYAQNFPQGLEIIRQGDPADFLHIVLEGSVELFAQGAGRECTMAVVRPVSTFILAASIRDAPYLMSARTLERTRIILVPAPDLRAMFRRDTEFAVSVINELAACYRSVVRSAKTLKLRNSRERVASYLLRQSLLSGGATSYTLPVEKRLLASYLGMTSENLSRTLRTLEADGIKMDGARVIITDREKLTALAQLDRLIDGPDAFSGQSGSGLPAAEQ
;
A
#
# COMPACT_ATOMS: atom_id res chain seq x y z
N MET A 1 -57.30 30.58 -22.43
CA MET A 1 -55.85 30.65 -22.14
C MET A 1 -55.62 29.92 -20.80
N THR A 2 -55.69 28.59 -20.81
CA THR A 2 -54.56 27.61 -20.77
C THR A 2 -53.86 27.61 -19.39
N PHE A 3 -54.14 26.69 -18.45
CA PHE A 3 -53.59 25.30 -18.27
C PHE A 3 -52.04 25.30 -18.35
N VAL A 4 -51.19 24.74 -17.47
CA VAL A 4 -51.21 23.62 -16.50
C VAL A 4 -49.85 23.69 -15.74
N SER A 5 -49.79 23.65 -14.40
CA SER A 5 -49.36 22.52 -13.53
C SER A 5 -48.15 21.66 -13.98
N ASP A 6 -47.39 21.19 -12.98
CA ASP A 6 -46.31 20.18 -13.01
C ASP A 6 -44.84 20.66 -13.01
N LEU A 7 -44.26 20.73 -11.81
CA LEU A 7 -42.80 20.76 -11.59
C LEU A 7 -42.37 19.93 -10.36
N GLU A 8 -43.17 18.94 -9.94
CA GLU A 8 -42.87 18.05 -8.80
C GLU A 8 -42.53 16.60 -9.18
N SER A 9 -42.21 16.30 -10.45
CA SER A 9 -41.96 14.91 -10.88
C SER A 9 -40.67 14.69 -11.69
N VAL A 10 -39.55 15.30 -11.28
CA VAL A 10 -38.23 15.01 -11.88
C VAL A 10 -37.13 14.95 -10.81
N ASN A 11 -37.24 14.02 -9.85
CA ASN A 11 -36.10 13.74 -8.97
C ASN A 11 -35.91 12.25 -8.61
N PHE A 12 -36.48 11.34 -9.41
CA PHE A 12 -36.34 9.89 -9.17
C PHE A 12 -35.82 9.09 -10.37
N ARG A 13 -35.44 9.75 -11.48
CA ARG A 13 -34.87 9.09 -12.67
C ARG A 13 -33.41 9.40 -12.96
N THR A 14 -32.78 10.32 -12.23
CA THR A 14 -31.39 10.72 -12.48
C THR A 14 -30.36 9.84 -11.76
N GLU A 15 -30.70 9.26 -10.61
CA GLU A 15 -29.81 8.32 -9.90
C GLU A 15 -29.74 6.93 -10.57
N PHE A 16 -30.84 6.48 -11.21
CA PHE A 16 -30.86 5.18 -11.88
C PHE A 16 -30.09 5.20 -13.21
N LEU A 17 -30.07 6.33 -13.93
CA LEU A 17 -29.25 6.51 -15.13
C LEU A 17 -27.76 6.68 -14.82
N TYR A 18 -27.38 7.29 -13.69
CA TYR A 18 -25.97 7.42 -13.31
C TYR A 18 -25.32 6.07 -12.94
N LEU A 19 -26.04 5.18 -12.25
CA LEU A 19 -25.55 3.84 -11.91
C LEU A 19 -25.51 2.91 -13.13
N HIS A 20 -26.48 3.02 -14.06
CA HIS A 20 -26.47 2.25 -15.31
C HIS A 20 -25.42 2.74 -16.32
N MET A 21 -25.18 4.06 -16.42
CA MET A 21 -24.16 4.61 -17.31
C MET A 21 -22.73 4.28 -16.85
N ARG A 22 -22.48 4.14 -15.53
CA ARG A 22 -21.17 3.73 -15.00
C ARG A 22 -20.80 2.27 -15.32
N ASN A 23 -21.79 1.37 -15.38
CA ASN A 23 -21.59 -0.01 -15.84
C ASN A 23 -21.41 -0.12 -17.36
N MET A 24 -21.96 0.83 -18.13
CA MET A 24 -21.83 0.85 -19.59
C MET A 24 -20.45 1.34 -20.03
N PHE A 25 -19.87 2.32 -19.33
CA PHE A 25 -18.54 2.87 -19.63
C PHE A 25 -17.41 1.83 -19.53
N TRP A 26 -17.54 0.82 -18.65
CA TRP A 26 -16.58 -0.29 -18.55
C TRP A 26 -16.66 -1.29 -19.71
N ARG A 27 -17.83 -1.51 -20.33
CA ARG A 27 -17.94 -2.39 -21.51
C ARG A 27 -17.31 -1.77 -22.74
N ASP A 28 -17.46 -0.45 -22.90
CA ASP A 28 -16.94 0.27 -24.07
C ASP A 28 -15.43 0.58 -23.96
N LEU A 29 -14.88 0.75 -22.75
CA LEU A 29 -13.42 0.90 -22.56
C LEU A 29 -12.61 -0.35 -22.90
N ILE A 30 -13.22 -1.55 -22.83
CA ILE A 30 -12.59 -2.81 -23.25
C ILE A 30 -12.53 -2.90 -24.78
N LEU A 31 -13.46 -2.28 -25.49
CA LEU A 31 -13.56 -2.32 -26.95
C LEU A 31 -12.62 -1.34 -27.67
N LEU A 32 -11.98 -0.41 -26.94
CA LEU A 32 -10.94 0.50 -27.46
C LEU A 32 -9.51 -0.03 -27.28
N ARG A 33 -9.33 -1.31 -26.90
CA ARG A 33 -8.02 -1.97 -26.86
C ARG A 33 -7.56 -2.39 -28.26
N SER A 34 -6.29 -2.16 -28.57
CA SER A 34 -5.65 -2.68 -29.80
C SER A 34 -5.79 -4.21 -29.89
N PRO A 35 -5.97 -4.82 -31.07
CA PRO A 35 -6.51 -6.19 -31.22
C PRO A 35 -5.63 -7.35 -30.75
N LEU A 36 -4.51 -7.13 -30.08
CA LEU A 36 -3.47 -8.15 -29.91
C LEU A 36 -3.34 -8.78 -28.51
N ASP A 37 -4.22 -8.49 -27.55
CA ASP A 37 -4.11 -9.14 -26.23
C ASP A 37 -5.44 -9.32 -25.48
N VAL A 38 -6.47 -9.84 -26.19
CA VAL A 38 -7.81 -10.06 -25.62
C VAL A 38 -7.98 -11.47 -25.01
N SER A 39 -6.93 -12.32 -25.02
CA SER A 39 -7.11 -13.75 -24.69
C SER A 39 -6.97 -14.12 -23.20
N GLN A 40 -6.54 -13.22 -22.29
CA GLN A 40 -6.34 -13.58 -20.87
C GLN A 40 -6.72 -12.51 -19.83
N ALA A 41 -7.49 -11.48 -20.19
CA ALA A 41 -8.09 -10.60 -19.19
C ALA A 41 -9.31 -11.29 -18.56
N ALA A 42 -9.06 -12.14 -17.56
CA ALA A 42 -10.12 -12.64 -16.69
C ALA A 42 -10.83 -11.44 -16.05
N THR A 43 -12.06 -11.15 -16.48
CA THR A 43 -12.92 -10.17 -15.84
C THR A 43 -13.33 -10.73 -14.48
N PRO A 44 -12.87 -10.17 -13.35
CA PRO A 44 -13.34 -10.63 -12.05
C PRO A 44 -14.82 -10.29 -11.97
N LYS A 45 -15.68 -11.29 -11.72
CA LYS A 45 -17.09 -11.04 -11.37
C LYS A 45 -17.11 -10.13 -10.14
N MET A 46 -17.56 -8.89 -10.32
CA MET A 46 -17.77 -7.93 -9.22
C MET A 46 -18.96 -8.37 -8.36
N SER A 47 -18.73 -9.35 -7.50
CA SER A 47 -19.57 -9.57 -6.32
C SER A 47 -18.94 -8.75 -5.19
N GLY A 48 -19.14 -7.43 -5.24
CA GLY A 48 -18.71 -6.54 -4.17
C GLY A 48 -19.51 -6.85 -2.91
N SER A 49 -18.84 -7.12 -1.80
CA SER A 49 -19.48 -7.15 -0.49
C SER A 49 -19.70 -5.71 -0.01
N ILE A 50 -20.77 -5.48 0.75
CA ILE A 50 -21.01 -4.19 1.40
C ILE A 50 -19.96 -4.00 2.50
N LEU A 51 -19.52 -2.76 2.73
CA LEU A 51 -18.74 -2.38 3.91
C LEU A 51 -19.50 -2.81 5.17
N ARG A 52 -18.82 -3.52 6.08
CA ARG A 52 -19.45 -3.98 7.31
C ARG A 52 -19.39 -2.84 8.34
N PRO A 53 -20.47 -2.53 9.10
CA PRO A 53 -20.48 -1.43 10.05
C PRO A 53 -19.34 -1.47 11.08
N GLU A 54 -18.91 -2.67 11.47
CA GLU A 54 -17.80 -2.90 12.39
C GLU A 54 -16.42 -2.47 11.85
N GLU A 55 -16.27 -2.27 10.54
CA GLU A 55 -15.02 -1.86 9.90
C GLU A 55 -14.80 -0.35 9.94
N LEU A 56 -15.88 0.42 10.04
CA LEU A 56 -15.83 1.89 9.98
C LEU A 56 -14.97 2.51 11.10
N PRO A 57 -15.05 2.05 12.37
CA PRO A 57 -14.18 2.56 13.43
C PRO A 57 -12.69 2.32 13.13
N GLU A 58 -12.33 1.13 12.65
CA GLU A 58 -10.94 0.80 12.30
C GLU A 58 -10.41 1.68 11.17
N ILE A 59 -11.21 1.87 10.12
CA ILE A 59 -10.86 2.77 9.01
C ILE A 59 -10.74 4.21 9.52
N ARG A 60 -11.65 4.65 10.39
CA ARG A 60 -11.65 6.00 10.95
C ARG A 60 -10.38 6.32 11.73
N HIS A 61 -9.74 5.33 12.36
CA HIS A 61 -8.50 5.51 13.10
C HIS A 61 -7.25 5.72 12.22
N LEU A 62 -7.36 5.51 10.91
CA LEU A 62 -6.27 5.81 9.99
C LEU A 62 -5.90 7.30 10.05
N HIS A 63 -4.60 7.61 10.04
CA HIS A 63 -4.09 8.99 10.00
C HIS A 63 -4.72 9.83 8.89
N LEU A 64 -5.04 9.18 7.78
CA LEU A 64 -5.68 9.81 6.63
C LEU A 64 -7.12 10.29 6.92
N PHE A 65 -7.85 9.63 7.83
CA PHE A 65 -9.29 9.85 8.06
C PHE A 65 -9.64 10.33 9.48
N ARG A 66 -8.73 10.22 10.45
CA ARG A 66 -9.03 10.48 11.87
C ARG A 66 -9.47 11.91 12.17
N ASP A 67 -8.94 12.88 11.43
CA ASP A 67 -9.12 14.32 11.69
C ASP A 67 -10.22 14.93 10.79
N MET A 68 -10.67 14.25 9.74
CA MET A 68 -11.73 14.75 8.85
C MET A 68 -13.09 14.85 9.56
N THR A 69 -14.04 15.66 9.11
CA THR A 69 -15.34 15.73 9.80
C THR A 69 -16.11 14.39 9.71
N GLN A 70 -17.00 14.12 10.66
CA GLN A 70 -17.81 12.90 10.65
C GLN A 70 -18.67 12.79 9.37
N ALA A 71 -19.30 13.89 8.96
CA ALA A 71 -20.12 13.95 7.75
C ALA A 71 -19.29 13.67 6.48
N SER A 72 -18.08 14.23 6.40
CA SER A 72 -17.13 13.94 5.31
C SER A 72 -16.75 12.47 5.25
N PHE A 73 -16.44 11.87 6.41
CA PHE A 73 -16.08 10.46 6.50
C PHE A 73 -17.21 9.54 6.06
N GLU A 74 -18.42 9.76 6.58
CA GLU A 74 -19.62 8.99 6.19
C GLU A 74 -19.90 9.09 4.70
N THR A 75 -19.79 10.30 4.13
CA THR A 75 -19.98 10.53 2.69
C THR A 75 -18.97 9.73 1.86
N LEU A 76 -17.69 9.73 2.26
CA LEU A 76 -16.62 9.02 1.55
C LEU A 76 -16.77 7.50 1.68
N MET A 77 -17.16 7.00 2.86
CA MET A 77 -17.35 5.57 3.09
C MET A 77 -18.62 5.04 2.40
N ALA A 78 -19.67 5.86 2.28
CA ALA A 78 -20.91 5.47 1.59
C ALA A 78 -20.71 5.15 0.10
N SER A 79 -19.71 5.75 -0.56
CA SER A 79 -19.37 5.47 -1.96
C SER A 79 -18.28 4.40 -2.14
N SER A 80 -17.77 3.85 -1.04
CA SER A 80 -16.68 2.88 -1.04
C SER A 80 -17.19 1.43 -1.17
N TYR A 81 -16.35 0.54 -1.69
CA TYR A 81 -16.69 -0.88 -1.91
C TYR A 81 -15.76 -1.79 -1.13
N ALA A 82 -16.26 -2.92 -0.64
CA ALA A 82 -15.41 -3.93 -0.01
C ALA A 82 -15.26 -5.17 -0.91
N GLN A 83 -14.03 -5.61 -1.13
CA GLN A 83 -13.74 -6.78 -1.94
C GLN A 83 -12.74 -7.71 -1.25
N ASN A 84 -12.99 -9.01 -1.37
CA ASN A 84 -12.07 -10.05 -0.97
C ASN A 84 -11.33 -10.55 -2.21
N PHE A 85 -10.00 -10.52 -2.15
CA PHE A 85 -9.14 -10.98 -3.21
C PHE A 85 -8.45 -12.29 -2.79
N PRO A 86 -8.40 -13.31 -3.68
CA PRO A 86 -7.63 -14.52 -3.41
C PRO A 86 -6.14 -14.20 -3.35
N GLN A 87 -5.35 -15.12 -2.77
CA GLN A 87 -3.89 -15.02 -2.75
C GLN A 87 -3.29 -14.98 -4.17
N GLY A 88 -2.26 -14.17 -4.37
CA GLY A 88 -1.49 -14.11 -5.61
C GLY A 88 -2.13 -13.32 -6.74
N LEU A 89 -3.28 -12.68 -6.52
CA LEU A 89 -3.96 -11.90 -7.53
C LEU A 89 -3.29 -10.53 -7.69
N GLU A 90 -2.91 -10.17 -8.92
CA GLU A 90 -2.53 -8.80 -9.26
C GLU A 90 -3.78 -7.92 -9.33
N ILE A 91 -3.88 -6.97 -8.40
CA ILE A 91 -5.03 -6.08 -8.23
C ILE A 91 -4.79 -4.69 -8.85
N ILE A 92 -3.52 -4.35 -9.07
CA ILE A 92 -3.10 -3.09 -9.71
C ILE A 92 -2.00 -3.43 -10.69
N ARG A 93 -2.11 -2.88 -11.90
CA ARG A 93 -1.08 -2.97 -12.93
C ARG A 93 -0.41 -1.61 -13.12
N GLN A 94 0.93 -1.61 -13.10
CA GLN A 94 1.74 -0.42 -13.39
C GLN A 94 1.36 0.16 -14.76
N GLY A 95 1.14 1.49 -14.81
CA GLY A 95 0.73 2.22 -16.01
C GLY A 95 -0.78 2.41 -16.17
N ASP A 96 -1.60 1.64 -15.45
CA ASP A 96 -3.05 1.82 -15.49
C ASP A 96 -3.50 3.08 -14.70
N PRO A 97 -4.68 3.66 -15.01
CA PRO A 97 -5.24 4.78 -14.26
C PRO A 97 -5.52 4.46 -12.78
N ALA A 98 -5.36 5.46 -11.92
CA ALA A 98 -5.60 5.32 -10.49
C ALA A 98 -7.07 5.59 -10.09
N ASP A 99 -7.93 4.59 -10.29
CA ASP A 99 -9.37 4.72 -10.06
C ASP A 99 -9.77 4.68 -8.58
N PHE A 100 -8.95 4.07 -7.71
CA PHE A 100 -9.27 3.87 -6.30
C PHE A 100 -8.08 4.14 -5.39
N LEU A 101 -8.35 4.72 -4.23
CA LEU A 101 -7.52 4.54 -3.04
C LEU A 101 -7.90 3.20 -2.41
N HIS A 102 -6.89 2.45 -1.96
CA HIS A 102 -7.09 1.12 -1.41
C HIS A 102 -6.75 1.10 0.07
N ILE A 103 -7.59 0.44 0.87
CA ILE A 103 -7.42 0.26 2.32
C ILE A 103 -7.41 -1.23 2.62
N VAL A 104 -6.30 -1.74 3.16
CA VAL A 104 -6.17 -3.15 3.55
C VAL A 104 -6.74 -3.33 4.97
N LEU A 105 -7.75 -4.19 5.12
CA LEU A 105 -8.36 -4.53 6.42
C LEU A 105 -7.93 -5.89 6.94
N GLU A 106 -7.70 -6.86 6.05
CA GLU A 106 -7.23 -8.21 6.40
C GLU A 106 -6.24 -8.68 5.32
N GLY A 107 -5.27 -9.50 5.70
CA GLY A 107 -4.28 -10.08 4.79
C GLY A 107 -3.08 -9.16 4.51
N SER A 108 -2.53 -9.19 3.30
CA SER A 108 -1.39 -8.34 2.92
C SER A 108 -1.25 -8.17 1.40
N VAL A 109 -0.60 -7.07 1.01
CA VAL A 109 -0.38 -6.69 -0.40
C VAL A 109 1.08 -6.33 -0.62
N GLU A 110 1.70 -6.94 -1.62
CA GLU A 110 3.02 -6.52 -2.12
C GLU A 110 2.85 -5.44 -3.18
N LEU A 111 3.52 -4.30 -2.98
CA LEU A 111 3.72 -3.29 -4.02
C LEU A 111 5.05 -3.55 -4.69
N PHE A 112 5.07 -3.70 -6.01
CA PHE A 112 6.28 -4.01 -6.77
C PHE A 112 6.31 -3.23 -8.08
N ALA A 113 7.52 -2.95 -8.55
CA ALA A 113 7.76 -2.33 -9.85
C ALA A 113 8.48 -3.32 -10.78
N GLN A 114 8.18 -3.24 -12.06
CA GLN A 114 8.84 -4.05 -13.09
C GLN A 114 9.48 -3.18 -14.16
N GLY A 115 10.65 -3.58 -14.64
CA GLY A 115 11.36 -2.91 -15.72
C GLY A 115 12.56 -3.71 -16.21
N ALA A 116 12.76 -3.76 -17.53
CA ALA A 116 13.87 -4.46 -18.18
C ALA A 116 14.05 -5.93 -17.71
N GLY A 117 12.94 -6.66 -17.55
CA GLY A 117 12.93 -8.07 -17.13
C GLY A 117 13.27 -8.28 -15.65
N ARG A 118 13.32 -7.22 -14.84
CA ARG A 118 13.54 -7.27 -13.40
C ARG A 118 12.31 -6.79 -12.66
N GLU A 119 12.13 -7.37 -11.48
CA GLU A 119 11.11 -6.99 -10.52
C GLU A 119 11.78 -6.50 -9.24
N CYS A 120 11.19 -5.49 -8.61
CA CYS A 120 11.67 -4.92 -7.36
C CYS A 120 10.47 -4.66 -6.44
N THR A 121 10.51 -5.25 -5.25
CA THR A 121 9.51 -5.01 -4.21
C THR A 121 9.75 -3.62 -3.64
N MET A 122 8.69 -2.82 -3.60
CA MET A 122 8.73 -1.43 -3.16
C MET A 122 8.21 -1.31 -1.72
N ALA A 123 7.20 -2.10 -1.37
CA ALA A 123 6.65 -2.18 -0.02
C ALA A 123 5.78 -3.43 0.17
N VAL A 124 5.47 -3.75 1.42
CA VAL A 124 4.41 -4.69 1.81
C VAL A 124 3.44 -3.97 2.73
N VAL A 125 2.19 -3.92 2.32
CA VAL A 125 1.09 -3.26 3.02
C VAL A 125 0.36 -4.30 3.87
N ARG A 126 0.17 -3.97 5.16
CA ARG A 126 -0.56 -4.79 6.13
C ARG A 126 -1.73 -4.02 6.76
N PRO A 127 -2.74 -4.71 7.30
CA PRO A 127 -3.83 -4.10 8.05
C PRO A 127 -3.34 -3.28 9.24
N VAL A 128 -3.97 -2.16 9.60
CA VAL A 128 -4.96 -1.38 8.84
C VAL A 128 -4.18 -0.24 8.18
N SER A 129 -4.05 -0.25 6.85
CA SER A 129 -3.19 0.71 6.12
C SER A 129 -3.76 1.09 4.75
N THR A 130 -3.36 2.26 4.26
CA THR A 130 -3.71 2.72 2.91
C THR A 130 -2.53 2.61 1.94
N PHE A 131 -2.84 2.49 0.64
CA PHE A 131 -1.84 2.57 -0.42
C PHE A 131 -2.37 3.27 -1.67
N ILE A 132 -1.43 3.81 -2.47
CA ILE A 132 -1.66 4.51 -3.75
C ILE A 132 -2.28 5.92 -3.64
N LEU A 133 -2.30 6.51 -2.45
CA LEU A 133 -2.81 7.88 -2.23
C LEU A 133 -2.27 8.92 -3.23
N ALA A 134 -0.96 8.89 -3.51
CA ALA A 134 -0.31 9.85 -4.42
C ALA A 134 -0.88 9.81 -5.84
N ALA A 135 -1.19 8.62 -6.37
CA ALA A 135 -1.73 8.49 -7.72
C ALA A 135 -3.23 8.88 -7.74
N SER A 136 -3.99 8.49 -6.72
CA SER A 136 -5.41 8.81 -6.58
C SER A 136 -5.67 10.33 -6.47
N ILE A 137 -4.85 11.04 -5.67
CA ILE A 137 -4.96 12.49 -5.49
C ILE A 137 -4.49 13.26 -6.74
N ARG A 138 -3.36 12.82 -7.34
CA ARG A 138 -2.77 13.49 -8.52
C ARG A 138 -3.52 13.19 -9.82
N ASP A 139 -4.40 12.19 -9.84
CA ASP A 139 -5.05 11.68 -11.05
C ASP A 139 -4.02 11.24 -12.10
N ALA A 140 -3.04 10.45 -11.64
CA ALA A 140 -1.93 9.98 -12.47
C ALA A 140 -1.90 8.45 -12.51
N PRO A 141 -1.28 7.84 -13.55
CA PRO A 141 -1.13 6.40 -13.62
C PRO A 141 -0.36 5.81 -12.44
N TYR A 142 -0.62 4.53 -12.15
CA TYR A 142 0.12 3.77 -11.17
C TYR A 142 1.59 3.63 -11.55
N LEU A 143 2.50 3.98 -10.63
CA LEU A 143 3.94 3.80 -10.80
C LEU A 143 4.43 2.39 -10.41
N MET A 144 3.57 1.58 -9.82
CA MET A 144 3.87 0.24 -9.30
C MET A 144 2.65 -0.65 -9.53
N SER A 145 2.87 -1.94 -9.69
CA SER A 145 1.83 -2.97 -9.58
C SER A 145 1.60 -3.36 -8.12
N ALA A 146 0.48 -4.03 -7.85
CA ALA A 146 0.18 -4.59 -6.53
C ALA A 146 -0.41 -5.99 -6.65
N ARG A 147 0.06 -6.93 -5.81
CA ARG A 147 -0.52 -8.29 -5.72
C ARG A 147 -0.79 -8.68 -4.28
N THR A 148 -1.81 -9.50 -4.05
CA THR A 148 -2.09 -10.05 -2.73
C THR A 148 -1.09 -11.15 -2.37
N LEU A 149 -0.59 -11.13 -1.13
CA LEU A 149 0.32 -12.18 -0.62
C LEU A 149 -0.41 -13.33 0.07
N GLU A 150 -1.66 -13.09 0.47
CA GLU A 150 -2.59 -14.04 1.09
C GLU A 150 -4.02 -13.65 0.69
N ARG A 151 -5.04 -14.32 1.24
CA ARG A 151 -6.41 -13.84 1.05
C ARG A 151 -6.55 -12.48 1.74
N THR A 152 -6.86 -11.45 0.96
CA THR A 152 -6.83 -10.06 1.43
C THR A 152 -8.19 -9.40 1.27
N ARG A 153 -8.64 -8.71 2.31
CA ARG A 153 -9.84 -7.86 2.27
C ARG A 153 -9.44 -6.40 2.10
N ILE A 154 -9.98 -5.77 1.07
CA ILE A 154 -9.62 -4.40 0.69
C ILE A 154 -10.88 -3.56 0.51
N ILE A 155 -10.86 -2.34 1.05
CA ILE A 155 -11.83 -1.29 0.75
C ILE A 155 -11.29 -0.43 -0.41
N LEU A 156 -12.14 -0.21 -1.40
CA LEU A 156 -11.88 0.58 -2.59
C LEU A 156 -12.64 1.90 -2.46
N VAL A 157 -11.92 2.99 -2.22
CA VAL A 157 -12.47 4.34 -2.14
C VAL A 157 -12.31 5.00 -3.51
N PRO A 158 -13.38 5.43 -4.19
CA PRO A 158 -13.28 6.06 -5.51
C PRO A 158 -12.37 7.30 -5.48
N ALA A 159 -11.37 7.34 -6.36
CA ALA A 159 -10.44 8.46 -6.45
C ALA A 159 -11.12 9.81 -6.76
N PRO A 160 -12.18 9.90 -7.59
CA PRO A 160 -12.91 11.14 -7.77
C PRO A 160 -13.52 11.70 -6.48
N ASP A 161 -14.09 10.82 -5.64
CA ASP A 161 -14.71 11.22 -4.37
C ASP A 161 -13.66 11.65 -3.36
N LEU A 162 -12.51 10.95 -3.33
CA LEU A 162 -11.35 11.33 -2.54
C LEU A 162 -10.86 12.74 -2.91
N ARG A 163 -10.74 13.04 -4.22
CA ARG A 163 -10.33 14.35 -4.72
C ARG A 163 -11.38 15.44 -4.45
N ALA A 164 -12.65 15.10 -4.52
CA ALA A 164 -13.73 16.02 -4.14
C ALA A 164 -13.66 16.35 -2.64
N MET A 165 -13.40 15.35 -1.80
CA MET A 165 -13.26 15.51 -0.36
C MET A 165 -12.04 16.36 0.01
N PHE A 166 -10.90 16.13 -0.66
CA PHE A 166 -9.69 16.94 -0.51
C PHE A 166 -9.91 18.43 -0.73
N ARG A 167 -10.87 18.83 -1.58
CA ARG A 167 -11.20 20.24 -1.83
C ARG A 167 -12.19 20.83 -0.83
N ARG A 168 -12.90 20.00 -0.08
CA ARG A 168 -14.04 20.41 0.77
C ARG A 168 -13.74 20.34 2.27
N ASP A 169 -12.89 19.40 2.68
CA ASP A 169 -12.55 19.17 4.08
C ASP A 169 -11.08 19.52 4.34
N THR A 170 -10.86 20.61 5.09
CA THR A 170 -9.52 21.14 5.36
C THR A 170 -8.67 20.17 6.17
N GLU A 171 -9.23 19.49 7.17
CA GLU A 171 -8.50 18.54 8.01
C GLU A 171 -8.11 17.28 7.22
N PHE A 172 -8.99 16.83 6.32
CA PHE A 172 -8.64 15.77 5.37
C PHE A 172 -7.51 16.20 4.43
N ALA A 173 -7.53 17.44 3.91
CA ALA A 173 -6.46 17.95 3.06
C ALA A 173 -5.11 18.01 3.79
N VAL A 174 -5.10 18.48 5.03
CA VAL A 174 -3.91 18.48 5.90
C VAL A 174 -3.40 17.05 6.12
N SER A 175 -4.30 16.11 6.40
CA SER A 175 -3.97 14.70 6.59
C SER A 175 -3.34 14.08 5.34
N VAL A 176 -3.90 14.35 4.15
CA VAL A 176 -3.33 13.93 2.86
C VAL A 176 -1.93 14.51 2.65
N ILE A 177 -1.72 15.80 2.94
CA ILE A 177 -0.40 16.44 2.78
C ILE A 177 0.63 15.79 3.71
N ASN A 178 0.28 15.58 4.98
CA ASN A 178 1.16 14.95 5.96
C ASN A 178 1.53 13.51 5.55
N GLU A 179 0.56 12.74 5.06
CA GLU A 179 0.75 11.38 4.57
C GLU A 179 1.70 11.33 3.36
N LEU A 180 1.50 12.24 2.39
CA LEU A 180 2.38 12.35 1.22
C LEU A 180 3.79 12.81 1.60
N ALA A 181 3.92 13.72 2.56
CA ALA A 181 5.22 14.16 3.08
C ALA A 181 5.98 13.02 3.78
N ALA A 182 5.28 12.21 4.58
CA ALA A 182 5.85 11.01 5.20
C ALA A 182 6.30 9.99 4.15
N CYS A 183 5.48 9.73 3.13
CA CYS A 183 5.83 8.85 2.01
C CYS A 183 7.07 9.36 1.26
N TYR A 184 7.15 10.66 0.96
CA TYR A 184 8.31 11.27 0.31
C TYR A 184 9.59 11.06 1.13
N ARG A 185 9.53 11.31 2.44
CA ARG A 185 10.68 11.11 3.34
C ARG A 185 11.11 9.64 3.40
N SER A 186 10.16 8.71 3.40
CA SER A 186 10.42 7.27 3.31
C SER A 186 11.17 6.92 2.01
N VAL A 187 10.72 7.45 0.86
CA VAL A 187 11.41 7.27 -0.44
C VAL A 187 12.84 7.81 -0.41
N VAL A 188 13.06 8.99 0.18
CA VAL A 188 14.41 9.57 0.31
C VAL A 188 15.32 8.67 1.18
N ARG A 189 14.83 8.13 2.30
CA ARG A 189 15.59 7.20 3.16
C ARG A 189 15.91 5.89 2.45
N SER A 190 14.97 5.34 1.69
CA SER A 190 15.19 4.15 0.86
C SER A 190 16.24 4.42 -0.23
N ALA A 191 16.19 5.59 -0.88
CA ALA A 191 17.21 5.98 -1.85
C ALA A 191 18.59 6.15 -1.22
N LYS A 192 18.69 6.77 -0.03
CA LYS A 192 19.96 6.85 0.74
C LYS A 192 20.48 5.46 1.08
N THR A 193 19.62 4.56 1.55
CA THR A 193 19.97 3.16 1.85
C THR A 193 20.55 2.45 0.62
N LEU A 194 19.95 2.63 -0.55
CA LEU A 194 20.42 1.98 -1.78
C LEU A 194 21.71 2.60 -2.35
N LYS A 195 21.92 3.91 -2.16
CA LYS A 195 23.06 4.64 -2.76
C LYS A 195 24.29 4.71 -1.88
N LEU A 196 24.13 4.73 -0.56
CA LEU A 196 25.20 5.00 0.39
C LEU A 196 25.69 3.75 1.13
N ARG A 197 24.97 2.63 1.02
CA ARG A 197 25.32 1.38 1.72
C ARG A 197 25.60 0.23 0.78
N ASN A 198 26.57 -0.58 1.14
CA ASN A 198 26.81 -1.86 0.48
C ASN A 198 25.78 -2.92 0.94
N SER A 199 25.83 -4.12 0.35
CA SER A 199 24.85 -5.18 0.66
C SER A 199 24.87 -5.64 2.11
N ARG A 200 26.05 -5.72 2.76
CA ARG A 200 26.16 -6.14 4.17
C ARG A 200 25.56 -5.09 5.09
N GLU A 201 25.90 -3.81 4.88
CA GLU A 201 25.34 -2.68 5.63
C GLU A 201 23.82 -2.60 5.50
N ARG A 202 23.27 -2.79 4.29
CA ARG A 202 21.81 -2.78 4.05
C ARG A 202 21.11 -3.88 4.85
N VAL A 203 21.64 -5.11 4.81
CA VAL A 203 21.05 -6.24 5.55
C VAL A 203 21.21 -6.04 7.05
N ALA A 204 22.39 -5.66 7.54
CA ALA A 204 22.64 -5.41 8.97
C ALA A 204 21.73 -4.31 9.53
N SER A 205 21.60 -3.19 8.81
CA SER A 205 20.72 -2.08 9.20
C SER A 205 19.25 -2.50 9.25
N TYR A 206 18.80 -3.30 8.26
CA TYR A 206 17.44 -3.84 8.27
C TYR A 206 17.20 -4.75 9.48
N LEU A 207 18.11 -5.67 9.78
CA LEU A 207 17.97 -6.59 10.91
C LEU A 207 17.93 -5.84 12.25
N LEU A 208 18.83 -4.86 12.44
CA LEU A 208 18.82 -4.02 13.65
C LEU A 208 17.53 -3.21 13.77
N ARG A 209 17.03 -2.65 12.67
CA ARG A 209 15.74 -1.94 12.67
C ARG A 209 14.58 -2.86 13.06
N GLN A 210 14.54 -4.08 12.55
CA GLN A 210 13.51 -5.06 12.93
C GLN A 210 13.61 -5.44 14.41
N SER A 211 14.82 -5.67 14.92
CA SER A 211 15.04 -5.87 16.36
C SER A 211 14.51 -4.72 17.20
N LEU A 212 14.75 -3.47 16.80
CA LEU A 212 14.23 -2.29 17.51
C LEU A 212 12.70 -2.24 17.50
N LEU A 213 12.07 -2.55 16.37
CA LEU A 213 10.61 -2.60 16.25
C LEU A 213 10.01 -3.72 17.11
N SER A 214 10.71 -4.84 17.28
CA SER A 214 10.37 -5.92 18.22
C SER A 214 10.83 -5.64 19.66
N GLY A 215 10.85 -4.37 20.09
CA GLY A 215 11.19 -3.98 21.47
C GLY A 215 12.67 -4.17 21.84
N GLY A 216 13.58 -4.18 20.86
CA GLY A 216 15.00 -4.43 21.08
C GLY A 216 15.35 -5.91 21.28
N ALA A 217 14.47 -6.83 20.86
CA ALA A 217 14.66 -8.26 21.03
C ALA A 217 15.98 -8.76 20.41
N THR A 218 16.67 -9.65 21.11
CA THR A 218 17.86 -10.36 20.59
C THR A 218 17.47 -11.46 19.61
N SER A 219 16.21 -11.85 19.55
CA SER A 219 15.70 -12.78 18.55
C SER A 219 14.27 -12.46 18.15
N TYR A 220 13.98 -12.57 16.86
CA TYR A 220 12.66 -12.30 16.28
C TYR A 220 12.53 -13.05 14.94
N THR A 221 11.32 -13.19 14.43
CA THR A 221 11.05 -13.81 13.12
C THR A 221 10.98 -12.75 12.04
N LEU A 222 11.60 -12.99 10.88
CA LEU A 222 11.46 -12.08 9.73
C LEU A 222 9.98 -11.96 9.34
N PRO A 223 9.45 -10.73 9.18
CA PRO A 223 8.02 -10.53 8.91
C PRO A 223 7.63 -10.85 7.46
N VAL A 224 8.62 -11.11 6.60
CA VAL A 224 8.43 -11.43 5.19
C VAL A 224 9.42 -12.52 4.77
N GLU A 225 9.08 -13.21 3.68
CA GLU A 225 9.97 -14.20 3.08
C GLU A 225 11.29 -13.58 2.61
N LYS A 226 12.37 -14.37 2.65
CA LYS A 226 13.71 -13.93 2.22
C LYS A 226 13.75 -13.45 0.77
N ARG A 227 12.94 -14.03 -0.12
CA ARG A 227 12.86 -13.58 -1.53
C ARG A 227 12.37 -12.14 -1.61
N LEU A 228 11.30 -11.82 -0.88
CA LEU A 228 10.71 -10.49 -0.84
C LEU A 228 11.66 -9.50 -0.15
N LEU A 229 12.33 -9.92 0.93
CA LEU A 229 13.37 -9.11 1.58
C LEU A 229 14.53 -8.79 0.62
N ALA A 230 15.01 -9.78 -0.13
CA ALA A 230 16.10 -9.58 -1.09
C ALA A 230 15.70 -8.53 -2.15
N SER A 231 14.50 -8.71 -2.71
CA SER A 231 13.89 -7.81 -3.69
C SER A 231 13.80 -6.38 -3.16
N TYR A 232 13.27 -6.19 -1.94
CA TYR A 232 13.16 -4.89 -1.27
C TYR A 232 14.52 -4.24 -0.99
N LEU A 233 15.52 -5.04 -0.58
CA LEU A 233 16.87 -4.55 -0.36
C LEU A 233 17.66 -4.37 -1.66
N GLY A 234 17.04 -4.51 -2.84
CA GLY A 234 17.68 -4.32 -4.14
C GLY A 234 18.84 -5.29 -4.37
N MET A 235 18.63 -6.57 -4.08
CA MET A 235 19.59 -7.64 -4.31
C MET A 235 18.91 -8.97 -4.71
N THR A 236 19.67 -9.91 -5.28
CA THR A 236 19.14 -11.25 -5.57
C THR A 236 19.00 -12.07 -4.30
N SER A 237 18.10 -13.06 -4.29
CA SER A 237 17.95 -14.01 -3.17
C SER A 237 19.24 -14.75 -2.85
N GLU A 238 20.04 -15.03 -3.88
CA GLU A 238 21.36 -15.65 -3.76
C GLU A 238 22.35 -14.71 -3.06
N ASN A 239 22.38 -13.42 -3.42
CA ASN A 239 23.21 -12.42 -2.77
C ASN A 239 22.79 -12.19 -1.32
N LEU A 240 21.49 -12.13 -1.02
CA LEU A 240 21.00 -12.06 0.35
C LEU A 240 21.47 -13.27 1.17
N SER A 241 21.33 -14.48 0.63
CA SER A 241 21.71 -15.72 1.32
C SER A 241 23.22 -15.81 1.58
N ARG A 242 24.06 -15.30 0.68
CA ARG A 242 25.50 -15.14 0.92
C ARG A 242 25.76 -14.09 2.01
N THR A 243 25.12 -12.94 1.92
CA THR A 243 25.30 -11.83 2.87
C THR A 243 24.91 -12.25 4.29
N LEU A 244 23.77 -12.94 4.46
CA LEU A 244 23.34 -13.46 5.77
C LEU A 244 24.37 -14.43 6.36
N ARG A 245 24.96 -15.32 5.55
CA ARG A 245 26.02 -16.25 6.00
C ARG A 245 27.28 -15.51 6.43
N THR A 246 27.71 -14.49 5.68
CA THR A 246 28.89 -13.70 6.06
C THR A 246 28.67 -12.89 7.33
N LEU A 247 27.44 -12.42 7.53
CA LEU A 247 27.05 -11.67 8.73
C LEU A 247 27.06 -12.55 9.99
N GLU A 248 27.11 -13.88 9.88
CA GLU A 248 27.21 -14.75 11.06
C GLU A 248 28.48 -14.45 11.87
N ALA A 249 29.58 -14.14 11.18
CA ALA A 249 30.81 -13.69 11.80
C ALA A 249 30.69 -12.29 12.44
N ASP A 250 29.67 -11.50 12.08
CA ASP A 250 29.44 -10.13 12.53
C ASP A 250 28.37 -10.01 13.62
N GLY A 251 27.90 -11.14 14.18
CA GLY A 251 26.99 -11.12 15.33
C GLY A 251 25.54 -11.46 15.02
N ILE A 252 25.28 -12.23 13.95
CA ILE A 252 23.96 -12.84 13.75
C ILE A 252 24.03 -14.37 13.69
N LYS A 253 22.88 -15.02 13.85
CA LYS A 253 22.64 -16.41 13.49
C LYS A 253 21.25 -16.52 12.91
N MET A 254 21.12 -17.28 11.82
CA MET A 254 19.83 -17.59 11.20
C MET A 254 19.35 -18.98 11.62
N ASP A 255 18.07 -19.10 11.95
CA ASP A 255 17.37 -20.37 12.16
C ASP A 255 16.05 -20.34 11.36
N GLY A 256 16.07 -20.87 10.14
CA GLY A 256 14.95 -20.70 9.20
C GLY A 256 14.69 -19.21 8.90
N ALA A 257 13.52 -18.71 9.30
CA ALA A 257 13.14 -17.29 9.23
C ALA A 257 13.48 -16.50 10.50
N ARG A 258 13.88 -17.19 11.59
CA ARG A 258 14.25 -16.57 12.85
C ARG A 258 15.66 -15.99 12.76
N VAL A 259 15.78 -14.75 13.21
CA VAL A 259 17.04 -14.02 13.36
C VAL A 259 17.41 -14.06 14.84
N ILE A 260 18.68 -14.31 15.13
CA ILE A 260 19.26 -14.23 16.47
C ILE A 260 20.45 -13.28 16.38
N ILE A 261 20.41 -12.16 17.10
CA ILE A 261 21.53 -11.22 17.23
C ILE A 261 22.40 -11.72 18.37
N THR A 262 23.54 -12.30 18.03
CA THR A 262 24.53 -12.85 18.97
C THR A 262 25.52 -11.80 19.47
N ASP A 263 25.78 -10.76 18.68
CA ASP A 263 26.61 -9.62 19.06
C ASP A 263 26.03 -8.33 18.44
N ARG A 264 25.31 -7.56 19.26
CA ARG A 264 24.64 -6.33 18.82
C ARG A 264 25.63 -5.21 18.53
N GLU A 265 26.71 -5.11 19.30
CA GLU A 265 27.69 -4.02 19.17
C GLU A 265 28.42 -4.15 17.84
N LYS A 266 28.89 -5.35 17.51
CA LYS A 266 29.56 -5.63 16.24
C LYS A 266 28.65 -5.40 15.05
N LEU A 267 27.41 -5.87 15.12
CA LEU A 267 26.42 -5.67 14.06
C LEU A 267 26.09 -4.18 13.87
N THR A 268 26.01 -3.41 14.95
CA THR A 268 25.75 -1.96 14.92
C THR A 268 26.92 -1.19 14.32
N ALA A 269 28.16 -1.56 14.68
CA ALA A 269 29.37 -0.98 14.12
C ALA A 269 29.46 -1.21 12.60
N LEU A 270 29.07 -2.40 12.13
CA LEU A 270 28.99 -2.70 10.70
C LEU A 270 27.88 -1.92 9.98
N ALA A 271 26.69 -1.81 10.59
CA ALA A 271 25.55 -1.17 9.96
C ALA A 271 25.74 0.34 9.73
N GLN A 272 26.60 0.98 10.54
CA GLN A 272 26.82 2.43 10.52
C GLN A 272 25.47 3.18 10.49
N LEU A 273 24.67 2.97 11.54
CA LEU A 273 23.33 3.55 11.62
C LEU A 273 23.40 5.08 11.56
N ASP A 274 22.67 5.67 10.62
CA ASP A 274 22.55 7.12 10.44
C ASP A 274 21.12 7.50 10.83
N ARG A 275 20.94 8.43 11.79
CA ARG A 275 19.62 8.90 12.23
C ARG A 275 18.76 9.43 11.07
N LEU A 276 19.37 10.03 10.05
CA LEU A 276 18.70 10.54 8.85
C LEU A 276 18.41 9.46 7.80
N ILE A 277 18.84 8.21 8.02
CA ILE A 277 18.48 7.03 7.23
C ILE A 277 17.57 6.11 8.04
N ASP A 278 17.99 5.72 9.24
CA ASP A 278 17.35 4.68 10.07
C ASP A 278 16.47 5.23 11.20
N GLY A 279 16.57 6.52 11.53
CA GLY A 279 15.78 7.13 12.59
C GLY A 279 14.28 7.12 12.29
N PRO A 280 13.43 7.14 13.33
CA PRO A 280 11.98 7.11 13.17
C PRO A 280 11.50 8.31 12.37
N ASP A 281 10.45 8.12 11.58
CA ASP A 281 9.63 9.22 11.09
C ASP A 281 8.38 9.27 11.97
N ALA A 282 8.09 10.42 12.57
CA ALA A 282 6.98 10.56 13.53
C ALA A 282 5.60 10.24 12.91
N PHE A 283 5.52 10.12 11.58
CA PHE A 283 4.29 9.97 10.81
C PHE A 283 4.18 8.64 10.02
N SER A 284 5.19 7.76 10.02
CA SER A 284 5.26 6.61 9.10
C SER A 284 4.44 5.36 9.49
N GLY A 285 3.55 5.45 10.48
CA GLY A 285 2.97 4.27 11.13
C GLY A 285 1.93 3.49 10.32
N GLN A 286 1.29 4.10 9.32
CA GLN A 286 0.12 3.52 8.62
C GLN A 286 0.11 3.76 7.10
N SER A 287 1.07 4.51 6.60
CA SER A 287 1.41 4.56 5.18
C SER A 287 2.10 3.25 4.85
N GLY A 288 1.58 2.43 3.94
CA GLY A 288 2.18 1.15 3.53
C GLY A 288 3.53 1.29 2.82
N SER A 289 4.48 2.02 3.39
CA SER A 289 5.80 2.31 2.84
C SER A 289 6.84 1.44 3.54
N GLY A 290 7.51 0.57 2.79
CA GLY A 290 8.53 -0.35 3.29
C GLY A 290 8.00 -1.73 3.66
N LEU A 291 8.84 -2.51 4.37
CA LEU A 291 8.47 -3.82 4.88
C LEU A 291 7.87 -3.72 6.29
N PRO A 292 6.93 -4.61 6.65
CA PRO A 292 6.34 -4.63 7.99
C PRO A 292 7.35 -4.88 9.10
N ALA A 293 6.95 -4.59 10.33
CA ALA A 293 7.69 -4.97 11.53
C ALA A 293 7.55 -6.47 11.82
N ALA A 294 8.57 -7.08 12.40
CA ALA A 294 8.53 -8.43 12.96
C ALA A 294 7.50 -8.54 14.08
N GLU A 295 6.61 -9.54 13.97
CA GLU A 295 5.69 -9.95 15.05
C GLU A 295 6.49 -10.54 16.22
N GLN A 296 6.01 -10.29 17.45
CA GLN A 296 6.59 -10.84 18.69
C GLN A 296 6.24 -12.31 18.87
#